data_AF-A0A0G4L6M0-F1
#
_entry.id   AF-A0A0G4L6M0-F1
#
_cell.length_a   1.000
_cell.length_b   1.000
_cell.length_c   1.000
_cell.angle_alpha   90.00
_cell.angle_beta   90.00
_cell.angle_gamma   90.00
#
_symmetry.space_group_name_H-M   'P 1'
#
loop_
_entity.id
_entity.type
_entity.pdbx_description
1 polymer ?
#
loop_
_entity_poly.entity_id
_entity_poly.type
_entity_poly.pdbx_seq_one_letter_code
_entity_poly.pdbx_strand_id
1 'polypeptide(L)'
;MLEHAIPEPSKTDASRRFPPEFGNHVLDSFTNVMYFHMFMSKETASTAALYATSTGIMSSTHGVSHQDRARLALMLQARYRGELPPREVAFREALRSTLTPEDVWWAQYLGRVGYLITCLYPAGKIDTTKPRVLFSAEWSDRLGKSEDKPGLVLTISLQKKKKDRAHYKEALKDNLK
;
A
#
# COMPACT_ATOMS: atom_id res chain seq x y z
N MET A 1 -6.95 -7.99 5.90
CA MET A 1 -5.63 -8.39 5.34
C MET A 1 -4.67 -7.20 5.30
N LEU A 2 -5.04 -6.07 4.69
CA LEU A 2 -4.23 -4.84 4.69
C LEU A 2 -3.95 -4.33 6.12
N GLU A 3 -4.97 -4.35 6.99
CA GLU A 3 -4.85 -3.94 8.40
C GLU A 3 -3.77 -4.69 9.17
N HIS A 4 -3.52 -5.97 8.86
CA HIS A 4 -2.46 -6.72 9.54
C HIS A 4 -1.05 -6.29 9.11
N ALA A 5 -0.91 -5.48 8.07
CA ALA A 5 0.34 -4.82 7.73
C ALA A 5 0.51 -3.48 8.48
N ILE A 6 -0.44 -3.09 9.33
CA ILE A 6 -0.33 -1.89 10.17
C ILE A 6 0.11 -2.37 11.56
N PRO A 7 1.20 -1.82 12.12
CA PRO A 7 1.67 -2.18 13.45
C PRO A 7 0.77 -1.56 14.51
N GLU A 8 0.61 -2.27 15.62
CA GLU A 8 0.05 -1.69 16.83
C GLU A 8 0.89 -0.50 17.31
N PRO A 9 0.31 0.49 18.02
CA PRO A 9 1.08 1.59 18.62
C PRO A 9 2.22 1.05 19.49
N SER A 10 3.40 1.67 19.38
CA SER A 10 4.54 1.26 20.19
C SER A 10 4.26 1.48 21.67
N LYS A 11 4.65 0.50 22.49
CA LYS A 11 4.52 0.58 23.96
C LYS A 11 5.62 1.44 24.59
N THR A 12 6.74 1.64 23.89
CA THR A 12 7.94 2.31 24.42
C THR A 12 8.12 3.73 23.89
N ASP A 13 7.48 4.06 22.76
CA ASP A 13 7.60 5.35 22.09
C ASP A 13 6.23 5.80 21.56
N ALA A 14 5.59 6.75 22.26
CA ALA A 14 4.25 7.22 21.94
C ALA A 14 4.16 7.93 20.57
N SER A 15 5.28 8.34 19.98
CA SER A 15 5.30 8.92 18.64
C SER A 15 5.11 7.87 17.54
N ARG A 16 5.40 6.60 17.82
CA ARG A 16 5.29 5.49 16.85
C ARG A 16 3.90 4.88 16.89
N ARG A 17 3.03 5.44 16.06
CA ARG A 17 1.67 4.94 15.85
C ARG A 17 1.28 5.11 14.40
N PHE A 18 0.27 4.36 13.99
CA PHE A 18 -0.34 4.58 12.69
C PHE A 18 -1.06 5.95 12.69
N PRO A 19 -0.90 6.78 11.64
CA PRO A 19 -1.49 8.11 11.63
C PRO A 19 -3.03 8.02 11.59
N PRO A 20 -3.73 8.70 12.51
CA PRO A 20 -5.20 8.66 12.56
C PRO A 20 -5.87 9.21 11.29
N GLU A 21 -5.14 9.97 10.49
CA GLU A 21 -5.58 10.51 9.21
C GLU A 21 -5.87 9.41 8.18
N PHE A 22 -5.28 8.21 8.33
CA PHE A 22 -5.63 7.02 7.54
C PHE A 22 -6.77 6.25 8.21
N GLY A 23 -7.87 6.95 8.50
CA GLY A 23 -9.07 6.33 9.05
C GLY A 23 -9.66 5.24 8.16
N ASN A 24 -10.62 4.48 8.71
CA ASN A 24 -11.24 3.34 8.01
C ASN A 24 -11.75 3.71 6.62
N HIS A 25 -12.30 4.91 6.43
CA HIS A 25 -12.80 5.35 5.12
C HIS A 25 -11.71 5.40 4.05
N VAL A 26 -10.47 5.78 4.38
CA VAL A 26 -9.34 5.77 3.45
C VAL A 26 -8.89 4.34 3.16
N LEU A 27 -8.75 3.51 4.19
CA LEU A 27 -8.31 2.12 4.06
C LEU A 27 -9.31 1.26 3.26
N ASP A 28 -10.60 1.41 3.55
CA ASP A 28 -11.68 0.71 2.84
C ASP A 28 -11.77 1.17 1.40
N SER A 29 -11.72 2.49 1.16
CA SER A 29 -11.73 3.05 -0.19
C SER A 29 -10.58 2.51 -1.02
N PHE A 30 -9.36 2.51 -0.47
CA PHE A 30 -8.19 1.93 -1.12
C PHE A 30 -8.41 0.44 -1.41
N THR A 31 -8.78 -0.36 -0.41
CA THR A 31 -8.97 -1.81 -0.55
C THR A 31 -10.02 -2.16 -1.61
N ASN A 32 -11.09 -1.39 -1.71
CA ASN A 32 -12.17 -1.61 -2.66
C ASN A 32 -11.75 -1.30 -4.11
N VAL A 33 -10.96 -0.25 -4.32
CA VAL A 33 -10.62 0.22 -5.68
C VAL A 33 -9.25 -0.22 -6.15
N MET A 34 -8.45 -0.86 -5.30
CA MET A 34 -7.05 -1.15 -5.63
C MET A 34 -6.94 -1.99 -6.92
N TYR A 35 -7.84 -2.94 -7.17
CA TYR A 35 -7.84 -3.78 -8.38
C TYR A 35 -8.26 -3.05 -9.67
N PHE A 36 -8.79 -1.83 -9.60
CA PHE A 36 -9.57 -1.23 -10.68
C PHE A 36 -8.80 -1.11 -12.01
N HIS A 37 -7.57 -0.60 -12.01
CA HIS A 37 -6.77 -0.43 -13.24
C HIS A 37 -5.90 -1.65 -13.60
N MET A 38 -6.16 -2.85 -13.04
CA MET A 38 -5.30 -4.03 -13.28
C MET A 38 -5.26 -4.54 -14.71
N PHE A 39 -6.22 -4.17 -15.55
CA PHE A 39 -6.25 -4.55 -16.97
C PHE A 39 -5.33 -3.69 -17.85
N MET A 40 -4.72 -2.64 -17.29
CA MET A 40 -3.81 -1.73 -17.99
C MET A 40 -2.34 -2.16 -17.80
N SER A 41 -1.43 -1.65 -18.63
CA SER A 41 0.02 -1.76 -18.37
C SER A 41 0.39 -1.02 -17.08
N LYS A 42 1.51 -1.39 -16.44
CA LYS A 42 1.92 -0.81 -15.15
C LYS A 42 2.10 0.71 -15.21
N GLU A 43 2.62 1.24 -16.31
CA GLU A 43 2.84 2.68 -16.55
C GLU A 43 1.51 3.43 -16.69
N THR A 44 0.61 2.92 -17.53
CA THR A 44 -0.72 3.50 -17.73
C THR A 44 -1.56 3.39 -16.47
N ALA A 45 -1.55 2.24 -15.79
CA ALA A 45 -2.25 2.03 -14.53
C ALA A 45 -1.77 2.98 -13.44
N SER A 46 -0.45 3.20 -13.33
CA SER A 46 0.13 4.14 -12.36
C SER A 46 -0.30 5.58 -12.61
N THR A 47 -0.32 5.99 -13.88
CA THR A 47 -0.79 7.32 -14.28
C THR A 47 -2.29 7.47 -14.00
N ALA A 48 -3.12 6.52 -14.43
CA ALA A 48 -4.56 6.54 -14.21
C ALA A 48 -4.92 6.52 -12.71
N ALA A 49 -4.19 5.73 -11.92
CA ALA A 49 -4.33 5.68 -10.48
C ALA A 49 -4.01 7.02 -9.79
N LEU A 50 -2.98 7.73 -10.25
CA LEU A 50 -2.61 9.05 -9.72
C LEU A 50 -3.72 10.09 -9.93
N TYR A 51 -4.45 10.00 -11.05
CA TYR A 51 -5.59 10.88 -11.33
C TYR A 51 -6.93 10.35 -10.80
N ALA A 52 -6.98 9.15 -10.17
CA ALA A 52 -8.22 8.47 -9.81
C ALA A 52 -9.15 9.33 -8.95
N THR A 53 -8.59 10.15 -8.05
CA THR A 53 -9.34 10.98 -7.11
C THR A 53 -9.53 12.42 -7.58
N SER A 54 -8.87 12.87 -8.65
CA SER A 54 -9.02 14.24 -9.16
C SER A 54 -9.95 14.29 -10.36
N THR A 55 -9.66 13.53 -11.41
CA THR A 55 -10.42 13.50 -12.66
C THR A 55 -10.86 12.10 -13.07
N GLY A 56 -10.45 11.08 -12.32
CA GLY A 56 -10.79 9.68 -12.56
C GLY A 56 -12.05 9.20 -11.84
N ILE A 57 -12.07 7.90 -11.55
CA ILE A 57 -13.24 7.15 -11.07
C ILE A 57 -13.81 7.62 -9.72
N MET A 58 -13.03 8.31 -8.90
CA MET A 58 -13.43 8.81 -7.58
C MET A 58 -13.62 10.33 -7.57
N SER A 59 -13.47 11.02 -8.71
CA SER A 59 -13.51 12.48 -8.81
C SER A 59 -14.82 13.07 -8.25
N SER A 60 -15.94 12.42 -8.54
CA SER A 60 -17.29 12.81 -8.11
C SER A 60 -17.66 12.39 -6.68
N THR A 61 -16.72 11.87 -5.88
CA THR A 61 -17.00 11.48 -4.48
C THR A 61 -17.09 12.73 -3.59
N HIS A 62 -18.28 13.07 -3.11
CA HIS A 62 -18.49 14.26 -2.30
C HIS A 62 -18.04 14.03 -0.84
N GLY A 63 -17.70 15.11 -0.13
CA GLY A 63 -17.35 15.04 1.30
C GLY A 63 -15.97 14.45 1.62
N VAL A 64 -15.13 14.20 0.61
CA VAL A 64 -13.75 13.72 0.81
C VAL A 64 -12.79 14.91 0.83
N SER A 65 -11.96 14.99 1.87
CA SER A 65 -10.94 16.05 2.01
C SER A 65 -9.91 16.00 0.87
N HIS A 66 -9.27 17.15 0.58
CA HIS A 66 -8.19 17.19 -0.40
C HIS A 66 -7.01 16.30 0.01
N GLN A 67 -6.72 16.23 1.31
CA GLN A 67 -5.68 15.37 1.86
C GLN A 67 -6.01 13.89 1.66
N ASP A 68 -7.25 13.46 1.90
CA ASP A 68 -7.64 12.06 1.67
C ASP A 68 -7.59 11.69 0.19
N ARG A 69 -7.99 12.62 -0.70
CA ARG A 69 -7.84 12.43 -2.14
C ARG A 69 -6.36 12.27 -2.54
N ALA A 70 -5.46 13.04 -1.93
CA ALA A 70 -4.03 12.93 -2.15
C ALA A 70 -3.47 11.60 -1.61
N ARG A 71 -3.82 11.20 -0.38
CA ARG A 71 -3.41 9.91 0.22
C ARG A 71 -3.83 8.74 -0.67
N LEU A 72 -5.10 8.70 -1.08
CA LEU A 72 -5.65 7.66 -1.95
C LEU A 72 -4.96 7.61 -3.31
N ALA A 73 -4.75 8.77 -3.96
CA ALA A 73 -4.04 8.83 -5.24
C ALA A 73 -2.61 8.29 -5.13
N LEU A 74 -1.88 8.65 -4.07
CA LEU A 74 -0.52 8.19 -3.83
C LEU A 74 -0.47 6.69 -3.50
N MET A 75 -1.39 6.18 -2.67
CA MET A 75 -1.51 4.75 -2.37
C MET A 75 -1.79 3.93 -3.63
N LEU A 76 -2.76 4.37 -4.44
CA LEU A 76 -3.15 3.70 -5.68
C LEU A 76 -2.03 3.74 -6.72
N GLN A 77 -1.35 4.87 -6.89
CA GLN A 77 -0.20 4.98 -7.79
C GLN A 77 0.95 4.07 -7.36
N ALA A 78 1.33 4.11 -6.06
CA ALA A 78 2.41 3.28 -5.52
C ALA A 78 2.14 1.77 -5.67
N ARG A 79 0.85 1.37 -5.67
CA ARG A 79 0.41 -0.01 -5.88
C ARG A 79 0.73 -0.55 -7.28
N TYR A 80 0.87 0.28 -8.32
CA TYR A 80 1.16 -0.21 -9.67
C TYR A 80 2.65 -0.20 -10.06
N ARG A 81 3.52 0.50 -9.29
CA ARG A 81 4.98 0.58 -9.51
C ARG A 81 5.43 0.94 -10.93
N GLY A 82 4.57 1.56 -11.73
CA GLY A 82 4.91 2.08 -13.06
C GLY A 82 5.72 3.36 -12.96
N GLU A 83 6.59 3.55 -13.95
CA GLU A 83 7.30 4.81 -14.12
C GLU A 83 6.32 5.90 -14.57
N LEU A 84 6.47 7.10 -14.01
CA LEU A 84 5.63 8.24 -14.34
C LEU A 84 6.38 9.16 -15.31
N PRO A 85 5.72 9.68 -16.36
CA PRO A 85 6.28 10.74 -17.18
C PRO A 85 6.59 12.00 -16.36
N PRO A 86 7.44 12.92 -16.84
CA PRO A 86 7.86 14.11 -16.07
C PRO A 86 6.71 14.97 -15.55
N ARG A 87 5.61 15.10 -16.32
CA ARG A 87 4.41 15.83 -15.91
C ARG A 87 3.74 15.17 -14.71
N GLU A 88 3.52 13.87 -14.76
CA GLU A 88 2.91 13.08 -13.68
C GLU A 88 3.81 13.01 -12.45
N VAL A 89 5.14 13.04 -12.62
CA VAL A 89 6.08 13.21 -11.51
C VAL A 89 5.80 14.54 -10.80
N ALA A 90 5.73 15.65 -11.54
CA ALA A 90 5.43 16.95 -10.96
C ALA A 90 4.05 16.97 -10.25
N PHE A 91 3.04 16.33 -10.84
CA PHE A 91 1.72 16.20 -10.21
C PHE A 91 1.77 15.37 -8.92
N ARG A 92 2.50 14.25 -8.92
CA ARG A 92 2.72 13.44 -7.70
C ARG A 92 3.41 14.26 -6.61
N GLU A 93 4.43 15.05 -6.95
CA GLU A 93 5.10 15.92 -5.97
C GLU A 93 4.17 17.02 -5.44
N ALA A 94 3.29 17.57 -6.29
CA ALA A 94 2.26 18.51 -5.84
C ALA A 94 1.24 17.87 -4.89
N LEU A 95 0.86 16.60 -5.10
CA LEU A 95 0.02 15.88 -4.13
C LEU A 95 0.77 15.65 -2.81
N ARG A 96 2.05 15.26 -2.88
CA ARG A 96 2.89 15.04 -1.70
C ARG A 96 3.07 16.30 -0.87
N SER A 97 3.13 17.49 -1.48
CA SER A 97 3.27 18.75 -0.75
C SER A 97 2.02 19.16 0.04
N THR A 98 0.87 18.53 -0.20
CA THR A 98 -0.36 18.74 0.59
C THR A 98 -0.43 17.89 1.85
N LEU A 99 0.53 16.98 2.04
CA LEU A 99 0.57 15.99 3.11
C LEU A 99 1.83 16.16 3.96
N THR A 100 1.81 15.61 5.18
CA THR A 100 3.02 15.51 6.00
C THR A 100 4.00 14.48 5.40
N PRO A 101 5.30 14.59 5.68
CA PRO A 101 6.27 13.57 5.25
C PRO A 101 5.91 12.16 5.74
N GLU A 102 5.33 12.05 6.95
CA GLU A 102 4.85 10.80 7.52
C GLU A 102 3.68 10.22 6.70
N ASP A 103 2.69 11.04 6.35
CA ASP A 103 1.57 10.61 5.52
C ASP A 103 2.02 10.12 4.14
N VAL A 104 2.97 10.83 3.53
CA VAL A 104 3.55 10.42 2.24
C VAL A 104 4.23 9.06 2.37
N TRP A 105 4.97 8.82 3.45
CA TRP A 105 5.62 7.54 3.69
C TRP A 105 4.59 6.42 3.88
N TRP A 106 3.54 6.65 4.68
CA TRP A 106 2.46 5.68 4.90
C TRP A 106 1.65 5.38 3.64
N ALA A 107 1.35 6.40 2.83
CA ALA A 107 0.67 6.20 1.54
C ALA A 107 1.50 5.30 0.61
N GLN A 108 2.82 5.52 0.54
CA GLN A 108 3.71 4.66 -0.24
C GLN A 108 3.80 3.24 0.34
N TYR A 109 3.92 3.13 1.67
CA TYR A 109 3.97 1.84 2.36
C TYR A 109 2.72 1.00 2.08
N LEU A 110 1.52 1.55 2.34
CA LEU A 110 0.25 0.85 2.10
C LEU A 110 0.04 0.54 0.62
N GLY A 111 0.45 1.44 -0.29
CA GLY A 111 0.45 1.18 -1.72
C GLY A 111 1.31 -0.04 -2.10
N ARG A 112 2.52 -0.15 -1.54
CA ARG A 112 3.40 -1.32 -1.75
C ARG A 112 2.85 -2.60 -1.12
N VAL A 113 2.20 -2.52 0.03
CA VAL A 113 1.47 -3.67 0.60
C VAL A 113 0.32 -4.09 -0.33
N GLY A 114 -0.43 -3.13 -0.86
CA GLY A 114 -1.47 -3.36 -1.86
C GLY A 114 -0.93 -4.05 -3.11
N TYR A 115 0.23 -3.63 -3.62
CA TYR A 115 0.93 -4.32 -4.71
C TYR A 115 1.16 -5.80 -4.39
N LEU A 116 1.80 -6.10 -3.24
CA LEU A 116 2.07 -7.47 -2.81
C LEU A 116 0.79 -8.30 -2.68
N ILE A 117 -0.27 -7.74 -2.08
CA ILE A 117 -1.58 -8.39 -1.98
C ILE A 117 -2.06 -8.81 -3.37
N THR A 118 -1.91 -7.96 -4.39
CA THR A 118 -2.45 -8.26 -5.72
C THR A 118 -1.57 -9.17 -6.56
N CYS A 119 -0.27 -9.22 -6.31
CA CYS A 119 0.60 -10.28 -6.83
C CYS A 119 0.21 -11.65 -6.24
N LEU A 120 -0.12 -11.67 -4.94
CA LEU A 120 -0.53 -12.89 -4.24
C LEU A 120 -1.98 -13.30 -4.56
N TYR A 121 -2.88 -12.36 -4.77
CA TYR A 121 -4.28 -12.64 -5.05
C TYR A 121 -4.74 -11.91 -6.33
N PRO A 122 -4.25 -12.28 -7.53
CA PRO A 122 -4.55 -11.54 -8.75
C PRO A 122 -6.04 -11.43 -9.07
N ALA A 123 -6.83 -12.42 -8.66
CA ALA A 123 -8.28 -12.45 -8.84
C ALA A 123 -9.07 -11.74 -7.72
N GLY A 124 -8.39 -11.16 -6.71
CA GLY A 124 -9.02 -10.50 -5.56
C GLY A 124 -9.76 -11.44 -4.60
N LYS A 125 -9.69 -12.76 -4.80
CA LYS A 125 -10.38 -13.75 -3.96
C LYS A 125 -9.49 -14.23 -2.82
N ILE A 126 -9.83 -13.84 -1.59
CA ILE A 126 -9.13 -14.23 -0.36
C ILE A 126 -10.07 -15.08 0.48
N ASP A 127 -9.66 -16.32 0.78
CA ASP A 127 -10.35 -17.16 1.77
C ASP A 127 -9.93 -16.72 3.17
N THR A 128 -10.83 -16.04 3.88
CA THR A 128 -10.58 -15.50 5.22
C THR A 128 -10.54 -16.59 6.30
N THR A 129 -11.11 -17.77 6.04
CA THR A 129 -11.10 -18.90 6.99
C THR A 129 -9.77 -19.64 6.98
N LYS A 130 -9.06 -19.61 5.85
CA LYS A 130 -7.76 -20.28 5.64
C LYS A 130 -6.84 -19.37 4.82
N PRO A 131 -6.44 -18.20 5.36
CA PRO A 131 -5.59 -17.27 4.63
C PRO A 131 -4.25 -17.93 4.30
N ARG A 132 -3.87 -17.87 3.02
CA ARG A 132 -2.62 -18.48 2.55
C ARG A 132 -1.40 -17.62 2.85
N VAL A 133 -1.63 -16.32 2.99
CA VAL A 133 -0.64 -15.32 3.34
C VAL A 133 -1.16 -14.51 4.51
N LEU A 134 -0.33 -14.36 5.53
CA LEU A 134 -0.58 -13.50 6.68
C LEU A 134 0.49 -12.41 6.70
N PHE A 135 0.04 -11.16 6.86
CA PHE A 135 0.92 -10.04 7.16
C PHE A 135 0.96 -9.85 8.66
N SER A 136 2.08 -9.39 9.19
CA SER A 136 2.19 -8.82 10.53
C SER A 136 3.23 -7.70 10.49
N ALA A 137 2.94 -6.58 11.11
CA ALA A 137 3.87 -5.46 11.19
C ALA A 137 4.21 -5.12 12.63
N GLU A 138 5.47 -4.72 12.86
CA GLU A 138 5.93 -4.26 14.17
C GLU A 138 6.95 -3.12 14.03
N TRP A 139 7.00 -2.26 15.05
CA TRP A 139 8.04 -1.26 15.20
C TRP A 139 9.34 -1.94 15.62
N SER A 140 10.47 -1.51 15.06
CA SER A 140 11.79 -2.03 15.38
C SER A 140 12.82 -0.91 15.43
N ASP A 141 13.75 -1.00 16.39
CA ASP A 141 14.95 -0.15 16.50
C ASP A 141 16.21 -0.81 15.93
N ARG A 142 16.06 -2.01 15.38
CA ARG A 142 17.17 -2.88 14.97
C ARG A 142 17.26 -3.03 13.46
N LEU A 143 17.04 -1.95 12.72
CA LEU A 143 17.15 -1.95 11.26
C LEU A 143 18.49 -1.37 10.80
N GLY A 144 18.81 -1.57 9.52
CA GLY A 144 20.07 -1.12 8.93
C GLY A 144 21.24 -2.07 9.18
N LYS A 145 22.40 -1.76 8.58
CA LYS A 145 23.60 -2.62 8.63
C LYS A 145 24.19 -2.76 10.05
N SER A 146 24.03 -1.72 10.87
CA SER A 146 24.50 -1.63 12.25
C SER A 146 23.42 -1.98 13.28
N GLU A 147 22.22 -2.38 12.84
CA GLU A 147 21.10 -2.75 13.71
C GLU A 147 20.71 -1.67 14.75
N ASP A 148 20.83 -0.41 14.37
CA ASP A 148 20.61 0.76 15.24
C ASP A 148 19.60 1.76 14.68
N LYS A 149 18.92 1.41 13.58
CA LYS A 149 17.96 2.30 12.94
C LYS A 149 16.52 1.96 13.32
N PRO A 150 15.70 2.97 13.68
CA PRO A 150 14.28 2.80 13.86
C PRO A 150 13.55 2.59 12.54
N GLY A 151 12.43 1.89 12.59
CA GLY A 151 11.49 1.75 11.50
C GLY A 151 10.47 0.65 11.71
N LEU A 152 10.00 0.09 10.60
CA LEU A 152 8.89 -0.85 10.56
C LEU A 152 9.32 -2.16 9.89
N VAL A 153 9.05 -3.28 10.55
CA VAL A 153 9.26 -4.62 10.00
C VAL A 153 7.92 -5.17 9.54
N LEU A 154 7.80 -5.48 8.26
CA LEU A 154 6.68 -6.25 7.72
C LEU A 154 7.10 -7.70 7.54
N THR A 155 6.44 -8.59 8.27
CA THR A 155 6.61 -10.03 8.14
C THR A 155 5.50 -10.60 7.28
N ILE A 156 5.88 -11.42 6.29
CA ILE A 156 4.95 -12.08 5.37
C ILE A 156 5.05 -13.59 5.58
N SER A 157 4.05 -14.16 6.23
CA SER A 157 3.99 -15.59 6.54
C SER A 157 3.17 -16.32 5.49
N LEU A 158 3.73 -17.38 4.92
CA LEU A 158 3.06 -18.25 3.95
C LEU A 158 2.64 -19.57 4.59
N GLN A 159 1.41 -20.01 4.35
CA GLN A 159 0.98 -21.34 4.76
C GLN A 159 1.75 -22.42 3.96
N LYS A 160 2.49 -23.27 4.66
CA LYS A 160 3.24 -24.38 4.05
C LYS A 160 2.27 -25.43 3.50
N LYS A 161 2.29 -25.66 2.18
CA LYS A 161 1.58 -26.77 1.53
C LYS A 161 2.56 -27.68 0.80
N LYS A 162 2.27 -28.98 0.75
CA LYS A 162 3.08 -29.98 0.01
C LYS A 162 3.21 -29.67 -1.49
N LYS A 163 2.23 -28.97 -2.07
CA LYS A 163 2.24 -28.52 -3.48
C LYS A 163 1.69 -27.10 -3.56
N ASP A 164 2.57 -26.12 -3.76
CA ASP A 164 2.20 -24.72 -3.96
C ASP A 164 1.90 -24.46 -5.45
N ARG A 165 0.67 -24.73 -5.88
CA ARG A 165 0.26 -24.53 -7.30
C ARG A 165 0.23 -23.06 -7.73
N ALA A 166 0.21 -22.14 -6.77
CA ALA A 166 0.12 -20.71 -7.04
C ALA A 166 1.47 -20.00 -6.91
N HIS A 167 2.56 -20.74 -6.65
CA HIS A 167 3.93 -20.23 -6.62
C HIS A 167 4.10 -18.99 -5.73
N TYR A 168 3.40 -18.91 -4.58
CA TYR A 168 3.39 -17.71 -3.73
C TYR A 168 4.78 -17.32 -3.24
N LYS A 169 5.62 -18.32 -2.94
CA LYS A 169 7.00 -18.09 -2.51
C LYS A 169 7.83 -17.44 -3.63
N GLU A 170 7.62 -17.85 -4.87
CA GLU A 170 8.32 -17.32 -6.04
C GLU A 170 7.80 -15.92 -6.37
N ALA A 171 6.46 -15.76 -6.40
CA ALA A 171 5.82 -14.47 -6.54
C ALA A 171 6.31 -13.44 -5.51
N LEU A 172 6.46 -13.80 -4.23
CA LEU A 172 7.04 -12.88 -3.25
C LEU A 172 8.49 -12.52 -3.56
N LYS A 173 9.33 -13.51 -3.89
CA LYS A 173 10.75 -13.27 -4.20
C LYS A 173 10.96 -12.36 -5.41
N ASP A 174 10.12 -12.50 -6.42
CA ASP A 174 10.22 -11.71 -7.65
C ASP A 174 9.74 -10.27 -7.43
N ASN A 175 8.86 -10.04 -6.46
CA ASN A 175 8.18 -8.78 -6.23
C ASN A 175 8.71 -7.99 -5.01
N LEU A 176 9.57 -8.59 -4.17
CA LEU A 176 10.22 -7.95 -3.02
C LEU A 176 11.59 -7.31 -3.34
N LYS A 177 12.05 -7.39 -4.59
CA LYS A 177 13.25 -6.68 -5.08
C LYS A 177 12.92 -5.24 -5.49
#